data_AF-A0A1C6VX62-F1
#
_entry.id   AF-A0A1C6VX62-F1
#
_cell.length_a   1.000
_cell.length_b   1.000
_cell.length_c   1.000
_cell.angle_alpha   90.00
_cell.angle_beta   90.00
_cell.angle_gamma   90.00
#
_symmetry.space_group_name_H-M   'P 1'
#
loop_
_entity.id
_entity.type
_entity.pdbx_description
1 polymer ?
#
loop_
_entity_poly.entity_id
_entity_poly.type
_entity_poly.pdbx_seq_one_letter_code
_entity_poly.pdbx_strand_id
1 'polypeptide(L)'
;MISSHVSSFVGLPVVPFTPGMTLPDDPSAIAWRLEVEDHDAGIDEITDLVAALREQVPADTVRALVIGEWGESYERALPIEPLIEAAGEWTGLRGVFLADLTYEQCEISWLTHGDITGLLAAYPSLEVLRVRGAQGLRLEPIRHTGLRELRFETGGLPAGVVRAVGACDLPALHRLDLWLGRKDYGGDASAEDLAGVLSGAGLPALRHLAACNAEIADAVAAAVATAPVVPRLEVLDLSMGTLTEEGAKALLAGQPLTHLARLDLHHHYLSEEMAASVVAALPGVRVDLADAQIADEHDGTLYYYTEVGE
;
A
#
# COMPACT_ATOMS: atom_id res chain seq x y z
N MET A 1 -5.76 13.04 1.87
CA MET A 1 -6.20 12.98 0.44
C MET A 1 -4.99 12.91 -0.49
N ILE A 2 -5.07 12.10 -1.56
CA ILE A 2 -3.99 11.95 -2.55
C ILE A 2 -4.25 12.88 -3.75
N SER A 3 -3.40 13.89 -3.94
CA SER A 3 -3.61 14.99 -4.90
C SER A 3 -2.68 14.99 -6.11
N SER A 4 -1.79 13.99 -6.23
CA SER A 4 -0.88 13.91 -7.37
C SER A 4 -0.53 12.47 -7.73
N HIS A 5 -0.31 12.25 -9.02
CA HIS A 5 0.21 11.01 -9.58
C HIS A 5 1.69 10.82 -9.24
N VAL A 6 2.13 9.57 -9.31
CA VAL A 6 3.57 9.30 -9.23
C VAL A 6 4.28 9.78 -10.49
N SER A 7 5.33 10.59 -10.32
CA SER A 7 6.22 11.01 -11.41
C SER A 7 7.31 9.98 -11.71
N SER A 8 7.57 9.06 -10.77
CA SER A 8 8.49 7.93 -10.95
C SER A 8 7.97 6.70 -10.21
N PHE A 9 8.25 5.52 -10.76
CA PHE A 9 7.90 4.24 -10.17
C PHE A 9 9.02 3.23 -10.41
N VAL A 10 9.39 2.47 -9.36
CA VAL A 10 10.57 1.57 -9.33
C VAL A 10 11.88 2.20 -9.84
N GLY A 11 12.05 3.51 -9.60
CA GLY A 11 13.23 4.27 -10.03
C GLY A 11 13.21 4.72 -11.50
N LEU A 12 12.11 4.47 -12.22
CA LEU A 12 11.92 4.88 -13.61
C LEU A 12 10.93 6.05 -13.69
N PRO A 13 11.15 7.05 -14.56
CA PRO A 13 10.15 8.09 -14.83
C PRO A 13 8.88 7.47 -15.42
N VAL A 14 7.72 7.96 -15.00
CA VAL A 14 6.42 7.50 -15.50
C VAL A 14 6.08 8.25 -16.80
N VAL A 15 5.73 7.51 -17.85
CA VAL A 15 5.40 8.07 -19.17
C VAL A 15 4.08 7.46 -19.66
N PRO A 16 3.09 8.28 -20.06
CA PRO A 16 1.83 7.77 -20.61
C PRO A 16 2.07 7.10 -21.96
N PHE A 17 1.46 5.93 -22.13
CA PHE A 17 1.38 5.26 -23.42
C PHE A 17 0.17 5.77 -24.21
N THR A 18 0.36 6.09 -25.48
CA THR A 18 -0.71 6.41 -26.41
C THR A 18 -0.53 5.58 -27.68
N PRO A 19 -1.54 4.83 -28.15
CA PRO A 19 -1.43 4.06 -29.38
C PRO A 19 -0.99 4.93 -30.57
N GLY A 20 0.03 4.48 -31.29
CA GLY A 20 0.62 5.20 -32.42
C GLY A 20 1.64 6.27 -32.05
N MET A 21 1.99 6.41 -30.76
CA MET A 21 3.06 7.33 -30.34
C MET A 21 4.42 6.92 -30.89
N THR A 22 5.32 7.90 -31.01
CA THR A 22 6.75 7.58 -31.18
C THR A 22 7.29 7.08 -29.85
N LEU A 23 7.85 5.87 -29.84
CA LEU A 23 8.46 5.31 -28.64
C LEU A 23 9.69 6.12 -28.23
N PRO A 24 9.99 6.22 -26.92
CA PRO A 24 11.27 6.71 -26.44
C PRO A 24 12.45 5.92 -27.00
N ASP A 25 13.64 6.53 -27.03
CA ASP A 25 14.88 5.87 -27.50
C ASP A 25 15.20 4.58 -26.73
N ASP A 26 14.90 4.57 -25.42
CA ASP A 26 15.01 3.38 -24.56
C ASP A 26 13.69 3.14 -23.81
N PRO A 27 12.78 2.32 -24.37
CA PRO A 27 11.55 1.90 -23.72
C PRO A 27 11.73 1.19 -22.37
N SER A 28 12.93 0.66 -22.07
CA SER A 28 13.22 -0.04 -20.82
C SER A 28 13.61 0.88 -19.67
N ALA A 29 13.89 2.16 -19.97
CA ALA A 29 14.25 3.19 -19.01
C ALA A 29 13.03 3.97 -18.46
N ILE A 30 11.80 3.50 -18.70
CA ILE A 30 10.57 4.18 -18.27
C ILE A 30 9.58 3.20 -17.62
N ALA A 31 8.70 3.74 -16.77
CA ALA A 31 7.50 3.06 -16.32
C ALA A 31 6.32 3.49 -17.20
N TRP A 32 5.67 2.54 -17.86
CA TRP A 32 4.56 2.82 -18.76
C TRP A 32 3.29 3.09 -17.95
N ARG A 33 2.66 4.25 -18.18
CA ARG A 33 1.34 4.55 -17.65
C ARG A 33 0.27 4.21 -18.67
N LEU A 34 -0.70 3.40 -18.26
CA LEU A 34 -1.90 3.07 -19.03
C LEU A 34 -3.10 3.74 -18.35
N GLU A 35 -3.83 4.57 -19.08
CA GLU A 35 -4.94 5.34 -18.54
C GLU A 35 -5.97 5.66 -19.63
N VAL A 36 -7.24 5.61 -19.25
CA VAL A 36 -8.39 6.03 -20.06
C VAL A 36 -9.10 7.15 -19.28
N GLU A 37 -8.83 8.40 -19.66
CA GLU A 37 -9.39 9.61 -19.04
C GLU A 37 -10.81 9.90 -19.57
N ASP A 38 -11.72 8.93 -19.44
CA ASP A 38 -13.14 9.09 -19.75
C ASP A 38 -13.96 8.23 -18.79
N HIS A 39 -14.67 8.86 -17.84
CA HIS A 39 -15.44 8.17 -16.80
C HIS A 39 -16.55 7.26 -17.36
N ASP A 40 -17.03 7.54 -18.58
CA ASP A 40 -18.07 6.75 -19.25
C ASP A 40 -17.47 5.61 -20.11
N ALA A 41 -16.13 5.51 -20.17
CA ALA A 41 -15.44 4.47 -20.92
C ALA A 41 -15.69 3.08 -20.33
N GLY A 42 -15.97 2.13 -21.22
CA GLY A 42 -16.11 0.73 -20.86
C GLY A 42 -14.76 0.08 -20.58
N ILE A 43 -14.77 -1.02 -19.83
CA ILE A 43 -13.56 -1.85 -19.53
C ILE A 43 -12.82 -2.38 -20.77
N ASP A 44 -13.48 -2.40 -21.93
CA ASP A 44 -12.88 -2.80 -23.19
C ASP A 44 -11.79 -1.80 -23.62
N GLU A 45 -11.90 -0.51 -23.26
CA GLU A 45 -10.92 0.51 -23.68
C GLU A 45 -9.56 0.35 -22.99
N ILE A 46 -9.55 0.08 -21.68
CA ILE A 46 -8.30 -0.22 -20.98
C ILE A 46 -7.72 -1.57 -21.45
N THR A 47 -8.58 -2.52 -21.82
CA THR A 47 -8.17 -3.82 -22.37
C THR A 47 -7.52 -3.65 -23.74
N ASP A 48 -8.12 -2.84 -24.61
CA ASP A 48 -7.57 -2.48 -25.92
C ASP A 48 -6.27 -1.69 -25.78
N LEU A 49 -6.15 -0.82 -24.77
CA LEU A 49 -4.92 -0.09 -24.48
C LEU A 49 -3.78 -1.02 -24.06
N VAL A 50 -4.06 -2.03 -23.22
CA VAL A 50 -3.10 -3.10 -22.88
C VAL A 50 -2.70 -3.87 -24.14
N ALA A 51 -3.65 -4.24 -24.99
CA ALA A 51 -3.37 -4.93 -26.25
C ALA A 51 -2.48 -4.10 -27.19
N ALA A 52 -2.76 -2.80 -27.31
CA ALA A 52 -1.95 -1.88 -28.11
C ALA A 52 -0.53 -1.74 -27.56
N LEU A 53 -0.34 -1.71 -26.22
CA LEU A 53 0.98 -1.70 -25.61
C LEU A 53 1.76 -2.97 -25.98
N ARG A 54 1.12 -4.14 -25.89
CA ARG A 54 1.73 -5.44 -26.25
C ARG A 54 2.18 -5.49 -27.71
N GLU A 55 1.39 -4.91 -28.61
CA GLU A 55 1.72 -4.88 -30.04
C GLU A 55 2.85 -3.91 -30.37
N GLN A 56 2.86 -2.73 -29.73
CA GLN A 56 3.69 -1.60 -30.18
C GLN A 56 5.00 -1.48 -29.40
N VAL A 57 5.06 -1.95 -28.14
CA VAL A 57 6.26 -1.86 -27.31
C VAL A 57 7.00 -3.19 -27.28
N PRO A 58 8.33 -3.24 -27.54
CA PRO A 58 9.09 -4.48 -27.45
C PRO A 58 8.97 -5.12 -26.07
N ALA A 59 8.46 -6.35 -26.01
CA ALA A 59 8.04 -6.98 -24.77
C ALA A 59 9.14 -7.10 -23.69
N ASP A 60 10.40 -7.30 -24.10
CA ASP A 60 11.56 -7.41 -23.21
C ASP A 60 11.98 -6.07 -22.57
N THR A 61 11.43 -4.96 -23.07
CA THR A 61 11.64 -3.61 -22.55
C THR A 61 10.61 -3.19 -21.51
N VAL A 62 9.48 -3.88 -21.38
CA VAL A 62 8.45 -3.52 -20.39
C VAL A 62 8.95 -3.90 -18.98
N ARG A 63 9.39 -2.90 -18.21
CA ARG A 63 9.93 -3.07 -16.85
C ARG A 63 8.97 -2.70 -15.73
N ALA A 64 8.10 -1.72 -15.96
CA ALA A 64 7.14 -1.28 -14.96
C ALA A 64 5.86 -0.75 -15.59
N LEU A 65 4.75 -0.98 -14.91
CA LEU A 65 3.41 -0.52 -15.30
C LEU A 65 2.80 0.31 -14.16
N VAL A 66 2.21 1.43 -14.52
CA VAL A 66 1.33 2.24 -13.67
C VAL A 66 -0.03 2.27 -14.34
N ILE A 67 -1.04 1.74 -13.68
CA ILE A 67 -2.41 1.78 -14.20
C ILE A 67 -3.10 2.97 -13.55
N GLY A 68 -3.43 3.97 -14.38
CA GLY A 68 -4.23 5.12 -14.00
C GLY A 68 -5.71 4.80 -14.02
N GLU A 69 -6.52 5.77 -14.40
CA GLU A 69 -7.96 5.59 -14.59
C GLU A 69 -8.32 4.59 -15.71
N TRP A 70 -9.45 3.90 -15.57
CA TRP A 70 -9.97 2.93 -16.54
C TRP A 70 -11.45 3.12 -16.85
N GLY A 71 -11.95 4.35 -16.70
CA GLY A 71 -13.35 4.73 -16.90
C GLY A 71 -14.22 4.46 -15.69
N GLU A 72 -15.07 3.42 -15.74
CA GLU A 72 -16.01 3.02 -14.67
C GLU A 72 -15.31 2.55 -13.36
N SER A 73 -14.23 3.20 -12.88
CA SER A 73 -13.37 2.73 -11.79
C SER A 73 -14.03 2.60 -10.41
N TYR A 74 -15.16 3.28 -10.23
CA TYR A 74 -16.00 3.19 -9.04
C TYR A 74 -17.13 2.15 -9.16
N GLU A 75 -17.42 1.64 -10.36
CA GLU A 75 -18.46 0.61 -10.60
C GLU A 75 -17.88 -0.75 -10.97
N ARG A 76 -16.71 -0.76 -11.64
CA ARG A 76 -16.06 -1.93 -12.21
C ARG A 76 -14.66 -2.08 -11.68
N ALA A 77 -14.35 -3.32 -11.31
CA ALA A 77 -12.99 -3.73 -11.02
C ALA A 77 -12.10 -3.51 -12.25
N LEU A 78 -10.87 -3.04 -12.01
CA LEU A 78 -9.82 -3.03 -13.02
C LEU A 78 -9.67 -4.45 -13.61
N PRO A 79 -9.81 -4.64 -14.95
CA PRO A 79 -9.57 -5.95 -15.58
C PRO A 79 -8.08 -6.25 -15.57
N ILE A 80 -7.66 -7.19 -14.72
CA ILE A 80 -6.25 -7.60 -14.62
C ILE A 80 -5.91 -8.75 -15.57
N GLU A 81 -6.92 -9.39 -16.16
CA GLU A 81 -6.78 -10.53 -17.07
C GLU A 81 -5.88 -10.20 -18.28
N PRO A 82 -6.02 -9.03 -18.95
CA PRO A 82 -5.11 -8.65 -20.04
C PRO A 82 -3.65 -8.53 -19.60
N LEU A 83 -3.41 -8.10 -18.34
CA LEU A 83 -2.07 -8.04 -17.76
C LEU A 83 -1.53 -9.45 -17.49
N ILE A 84 -2.36 -10.37 -17.00
CA ILE A 84 -1.97 -11.76 -16.76
C ILE A 84 -1.64 -12.48 -18.07
N GLU A 85 -2.44 -12.26 -19.12
CA GLU A 85 -2.21 -12.84 -20.45
C GLU A 85 -0.88 -12.39 -21.07
N ALA A 86 -0.43 -11.17 -20.77
CA ALA A 86 0.84 -10.63 -21.24
C ALA A 86 2.07 -11.22 -20.51
N ALA A 87 1.89 -12.01 -19.43
CA ALA A 87 2.99 -12.43 -18.57
C ALA A 87 4.05 -13.29 -19.28
N GLY A 88 3.66 -14.06 -20.29
CA GLY A 88 4.57 -14.83 -21.13
C GLY A 88 5.49 -13.96 -22.01
N GLU A 89 5.09 -12.73 -22.29
CA GLU A 89 5.81 -11.76 -23.11
C GLU A 89 6.62 -10.80 -22.23
N TRP A 90 5.98 -10.19 -21.23
CA TRP A 90 6.57 -9.21 -20.30
C TRP A 90 7.40 -9.85 -19.19
N THR A 91 8.28 -10.78 -19.55
CA THR A 91 9.19 -11.46 -18.62
C THR A 91 10.16 -10.49 -17.90
N GLY A 92 10.30 -9.29 -18.45
CA GLY A 92 11.09 -8.19 -17.90
C GLY A 92 10.39 -7.37 -16.81
N LEU A 93 9.09 -7.57 -16.56
CA LEU A 93 8.29 -6.76 -15.63
C LEU A 93 8.78 -6.94 -14.18
N ARG A 94 8.96 -5.82 -13.47
CA ARG A 94 9.45 -5.75 -12.09
C ARG A 94 8.55 -4.94 -11.17
N GLY A 95 7.81 -3.97 -11.69
CA GLY A 95 6.90 -3.15 -10.90
C GLY A 95 5.51 -3.07 -11.51
N VAL A 96 4.47 -3.22 -10.69
CA VAL A 96 3.10 -2.88 -11.06
C VAL A 96 2.48 -2.00 -9.98
N PHE A 97 1.91 -0.87 -10.40
CA PHE A 97 1.07 -0.04 -9.56
C PHE A 97 -0.35 -0.03 -10.13
N LEU A 98 -1.30 -0.61 -9.40
CA LEU A 98 -2.72 -0.61 -9.73
C LEU A 98 -3.41 0.62 -9.13
N ALA A 99 -4.16 1.34 -9.97
CA ALA A 99 -5.04 2.45 -9.62
C ALA A 99 -4.34 3.71 -9.07
N ASP A 100 -3.33 4.22 -9.77
CA ASP A 100 -2.75 5.54 -9.46
C ASP A 100 -3.67 6.69 -9.91
N LEU A 101 -4.79 6.85 -9.20
CA LEU A 101 -5.77 7.92 -9.35
C LEU A 101 -5.65 8.96 -8.23
N THR A 102 -5.92 10.22 -8.55
CA THR A 102 -6.06 11.30 -7.56
C THR A 102 -7.48 11.39 -7.03
N TYR A 103 -7.67 12.11 -5.92
CA TYR A 103 -9.01 12.33 -5.34
C TYR A 103 -9.98 13.02 -6.32
N GLU A 104 -9.47 13.78 -7.30
CA GLU A 104 -10.31 14.46 -8.30
C GLU A 104 -10.88 13.48 -9.33
N GLN A 105 -10.21 12.35 -9.57
CA GLN A 105 -10.67 11.32 -10.49
C GLN A 105 -11.58 10.31 -9.80
N CYS A 106 -11.15 9.80 -8.65
CA CYS A 106 -11.91 8.83 -7.87
C CYS A 106 -11.42 8.83 -6.42
N GLU A 107 -12.35 8.94 -5.48
CA GLU A 107 -12.06 8.75 -4.06
C GLU A 107 -11.48 7.36 -3.80
N ILE A 108 -10.48 7.27 -2.92
CA ILE A 108 -9.73 6.03 -2.67
C ILE A 108 -10.63 4.91 -2.13
N SER A 109 -11.71 5.29 -1.43
CA SER A 109 -12.71 4.39 -0.86
C SER A 109 -13.65 3.80 -1.93
N TRP A 110 -13.76 4.42 -3.10
CA TRP A 110 -14.68 3.99 -4.17
C TRP A 110 -13.97 3.14 -5.23
N LEU A 111 -12.63 3.20 -5.30
CA LEU A 111 -11.81 2.44 -6.23
C LEU A 111 -12.04 0.93 -6.12
N THR A 112 -12.61 0.36 -7.19
CA THR A 112 -13.00 -1.04 -7.24
C THR A 112 -11.89 -1.92 -7.81
N HIS A 113 -11.69 -3.06 -7.15
CA HIS A 113 -10.72 -4.09 -7.51
C HIS A 113 -11.40 -5.46 -7.63
N GLY A 114 -10.63 -6.43 -8.12
CA GLY A 114 -10.98 -7.85 -8.13
C GLY A 114 -10.05 -8.67 -7.24
N ASP A 115 -9.87 -9.92 -7.64
CA ASP A 115 -8.85 -10.80 -7.05
C ASP A 115 -7.52 -10.56 -7.76
N ILE A 116 -6.53 -10.03 -7.03
CA ILE A 116 -5.20 -9.73 -7.59
C ILE A 116 -4.21 -10.89 -7.47
N THR A 117 -4.61 -12.04 -6.92
CA THR A 117 -3.73 -13.20 -6.69
C THR A 117 -3.12 -13.70 -8.01
N GLY A 118 -3.93 -13.73 -9.07
CA GLY A 118 -3.51 -14.16 -10.40
C GLY A 118 -2.36 -13.34 -10.97
N LEU A 119 -2.30 -12.04 -10.65
CA LEU A 119 -1.22 -11.16 -11.10
C LEU A 119 0.13 -11.56 -10.49
N LEU A 120 0.16 -11.82 -9.17
CA LEU A 120 1.36 -12.31 -8.49
C LEU A 120 1.78 -13.69 -9.00
N ALA A 121 0.82 -14.58 -9.23
CA ALA A 121 1.10 -15.92 -9.76
C ALA A 121 1.69 -15.88 -11.19
N ALA A 122 1.24 -14.94 -12.02
CA ALA A 122 1.66 -14.80 -13.40
C ALA A 122 3.09 -14.23 -13.55
N TYR A 123 3.53 -13.37 -12.62
CA TYR A 123 4.79 -12.63 -12.71
C TYR A 123 5.81 -13.03 -11.62
N PRO A 124 6.48 -14.19 -11.70
CA PRO A 124 7.37 -14.68 -10.64
C PRO A 124 8.60 -13.80 -10.39
N SER A 125 8.92 -12.88 -11.32
CA SER A 125 10.02 -11.91 -11.19
C SER A 125 9.56 -10.54 -10.70
N LEU A 126 8.28 -10.36 -10.35
CA LEU A 126 7.78 -9.08 -9.85
C LEU A 126 8.44 -8.73 -8.51
N GLU A 127 8.97 -7.50 -8.42
CA GLU A 127 9.66 -6.99 -7.23
C GLU A 127 8.79 -6.01 -6.44
N VAL A 128 7.93 -5.24 -7.10
CA VAL A 128 7.10 -4.22 -6.46
C VAL A 128 5.65 -4.34 -6.92
N LEU A 129 4.75 -4.47 -5.95
CA LEU A 129 3.31 -4.35 -6.18
C LEU A 129 2.74 -3.27 -5.26
N ARG A 130 2.15 -2.23 -5.86
CA ARG A 130 1.37 -1.21 -5.17
C ARG A 130 -0.07 -1.28 -5.64
N VAL A 131 -1.01 -1.15 -4.72
CA VAL A 131 -2.46 -1.16 -4.99
C VAL A 131 -3.08 0.00 -4.23
N ARG A 132 -3.87 0.82 -4.90
CA ARG A 132 -4.62 1.91 -4.29
C ARG A 132 -6.13 1.64 -4.40
N GLY A 133 -6.83 1.78 -3.28
CA GLY A 133 -8.22 1.36 -3.15
C GLY A 133 -8.37 -0.12 -2.79
N ALA A 134 -9.54 -0.48 -2.25
CA ALA A 134 -9.78 -1.83 -1.75
C ALA A 134 -11.23 -2.33 -1.92
N GLN A 135 -12.11 -1.58 -2.58
CA GLN A 135 -13.49 -2.01 -2.77
C GLN A 135 -13.50 -3.31 -3.60
N GLY A 136 -14.01 -4.41 -3.03
CA GLY A 136 -14.02 -5.72 -3.69
C GLY A 136 -12.65 -6.42 -3.83
N LEU A 137 -11.58 -5.85 -3.28
CA LEU A 137 -10.22 -6.38 -3.34
C LEU A 137 -10.12 -7.75 -2.63
N ARG A 138 -9.52 -8.72 -3.33
CA ARG A 138 -9.23 -10.06 -2.80
C ARG A 138 -7.78 -10.43 -3.06
N LEU A 139 -7.24 -11.21 -2.13
CA LEU A 139 -5.93 -11.83 -2.20
C LEU A 139 -6.01 -13.18 -1.51
N GLU A 140 -5.50 -14.24 -2.14
CA GLU A 140 -5.28 -15.53 -1.52
C GLU A 140 -3.80 -15.69 -1.14
N PRO A 141 -3.49 -16.45 -0.07
CA PRO A 141 -2.11 -16.71 0.33
C PRO A 141 -1.30 -17.35 -0.80
N ILE A 142 -0.13 -16.78 -1.10
CA ILE A 142 0.75 -17.25 -2.17
C ILE A 142 2.22 -17.25 -1.71
N ARG A 143 3.03 -18.12 -2.32
CA ARG A 143 4.48 -18.03 -2.25
C ARG A 143 5.00 -17.20 -3.43
N HIS A 144 5.71 -16.11 -3.15
CA HIS A 144 6.33 -15.27 -4.18
C HIS A 144 7.79 -14.91 -3.83
N THR A 145 8.75 -15.42 -4.59
CA THR A 145 10.17 -15.30 -4.26
C THR A 145 10.83 -14.02 -4.77
N GLY A 146 10.18 -13.29 -5.69
CA GLY A 146 10.71 -12.04 -6.25
C GLY A 146 10.26 -10.77 -5.51
N LEU A 147 9.17 -10.83 -4.74
CA LEU A 147 8.50 -9.62 -4.25
C LEU A 147 9.29 -9.00 -3.11
N ARG A 148 9.64 -7.71 -3.25
CA ARG A 148 10.45 -6.92 -2.32
C ARG A 148 9.65 -5.83 -1.64
N GLU A 149 8.67 -5.26 -2.33
CA GLU A 149 7.74 -4.27 -1.81
C GLU A 149 6.30 -4.66 -2.13
N LEU A 150 5.45 -4.65 -1.10
CA LEU A 150 4.02 -4.83 -1.22
C LEU A 150 3.33 -3.70 -0.47
N ARG A 151 2.48 -2.94 -1.15
CA ARG A 151 1.81 -1.78 -0.58
C ARG A 151 0.34 -1.73 -0.94
N PHE A 152 -0.50 -1.56 0.07
CA PHE A 152 -1.91 -1.26 -0.05
C PHE A 152 -2.19 0.13 0.51
N GLU A 153 -2.61 1.04 -0.36
CA GLU A 153 -3.07 2.38 -0.01
C GLU A 153 -4.59 2.39 -0.01
N THR A 154 -5.23 2.51 1.15
CA THR A 154 -6.68 2.34 1.23
C THR A 154 -7.27 3.27 2.29
N GLY A 155 -8.53 3.65 2.08
CA GLY A 155 -9.37 4.26 3.11
C GLY A 155 -9.90 3.24 4.13
N GLY A 156 -9.87 1.95 3.79
CA GLY A 156 -10.35 0.83 4.59
C GLY A 156 -9.92 -0.51 4.00
N LEU A 157 -8.92 -1.17 4.60
CA LEU A 157 -8.35 -2.42 4.08
C LEU A 157 -9.14 -3.62 4.63
N PRO A 158 -9.65 -4.53 3.77
CA PRO A 158 -10.34 -5.72 4.24
C PRO A 158 -9.44 -6.64 5.07
N ALA A 159 -9.94 -7.10 6.20
CA ALA A 159 -9.29 -8.06 7.10
C ALA A 159 -8.89 -9.35 6.37
N GLY A 160 -9.69 -9.76 5.38
CA GLY A 160 -9.35 -10.89 4.51
C GLY A 160 -8.01 -10.71 3.79
N VAL A 161 -7.72 -9.50 3.29
CA VAL A 161 -6.44 -9.16 2.64
C VAL A 161 -5.32 -9.13 3.67
N VAL A 162 -5.53 -8.54 4.85
CA VAL A 162 -4.54 -8.51 5.94
C VAL A 162 -4.12 -9.94 6.34
N ARG A 163 -5.10 -10.82 6.57
CA ARG A 163 -4.86 -12.24 6.89
C ARG A 163 -4.17 -12.97 5.75
N ALA A 164 -4.55 -12.71 4.50
CA ALA A 164 -3.94 -13.33 3.33
C ALA A 164 -2.44 -12.96 3.24
N VAL A 165 -2.10 -11.68 3.39
CA VAL A 165 -0.69 -11.22 3.43
C VAL A 165 0.08 -11.92 4.55
N GLY A 166 -0.51 -12.01 5.74
CA GLY A 166 0.10 -12.70 6.89
C GLY A 166 0.29 -14.21 6.69
N ALA A 167 -0.44 -14.82 5.76
CA ALA A 167 -0.35 -16.23 5.40
C ALA A 167 0.51 -16.49 4.15
N CYS A 168 0.93 -15.45 3.43
CA CYS A 168 1.84 -15.56 2.29
C CYS A 168 3.26 -15.99 2.72
N ASP A 169 3.99 -16.54 1.77
CA ASP A 169 5.41 -16.86 1.90
C ASP A 169 6.21 -15.97 0.93
N LEU A 170 6.70 -14.85 1.47
CA LEU A 170 7.34 -13.78 0.72
C LEU A 170 8.79 -13.60 1.21
N PRO A 171 9.69 -14.56 0.88
CA PRO A 171 11.02 -14.62 1.48
C PRO A 171 11.92 -13.43 1.11
N ALA A 172 11.60 -12.70 0.03
CA ALA A 172 12.33 -11.53 -0.41
C ALA A 172 11.68 -10.20 0.00
N LEU A 173 10.54 -10.21 0.72
CA LEU A 173 9.81 -8.99 1.06
C LEU A 173 10.59 -8.18 2.09
N HIS A 174 11.04 -6.99 1.70
CA HIS A 174 11.76 -6.06 2.56
C HIS A 174 10.85 -4.98 3.12
N ARG A 175 9.81 -4.59 2.37
CA ARG A 175 8.85 -3.55 2.74
C ARG A 175 7.42 -4.03 2.58
N LEU A 176 6.63 -3.83 3.64
CA LEU A 176 5.19 -4.06 3.66
C LEU A 176 4.49 -2.82 4.21
N ASP A 177 3.59 -2.25 3.42
CA ASP A 177 2.79 -1.10 3.81
C ASP A 177 1.29 -1.47 3.75
N LEU A 178 0.63 -1.42 4.91
CA LEU A 178 -0.79 -1.68 5.09
C LEU A 178 -1.48 -0.43 5.63
N TRP A 179 -2.21 0.28 4.78
CA TRP A 179 -3.09 1.37 5.22
C TRP A 179 -4.41 0.76 5.67
N LEU A 180 -4.58 0.57 6.97
CA LEU A 180 -5.70 -0.21 7.53
C LEU A 180 -7.04 0.51 7.37
N GLY A 181 -7.02 1.83 7.42
CA GLY A 181 -8.18 2.67 7.20
C GLY A 181 -9.20 2.65 8.34
N ARG A 182 -10.45 2.98 7.98
CA ARG A 182 -11.61 3.02 8.87
C ARG A 182 -12.73 2.12 8.39
N LYS A 183 -13.61 1.74 9.31
CA LYS A 183 -14.83 0.99 9.00
C LYS A 183 -15.78 1.71 8.04
N ASP A 184 -15.83 3.03 8.10
CA ASP A 184 -16.72 3.85 7.27
C ASP A 184 -16.35 3.75 5.78
N TYR A 185 -15.13 3.30 5.47
CA TYR A 185 -14.58 3.13 4.13
C TYR A 185 -14.27 1.67 3.79
N GLY A 186 -14.94 0.72 4.48
CA GLY A 186 -14.87 -0.71 4.18
C GLY A 186 -13.82 -1.50 4.96
N GLY A 187 -13.01 -0.85 5.80
CA GLY A 187 -12.01 -1.54 6.63
C GLY A 187 -12.64 -2.31 7.78
N ASP A 188 -12.38 -3.61 7.88
CA ASP A 188 -12.87 -4.46 8.98
C ASP A 188 -11.73 -5.18 9.74
N ALA A 189 -10.48 -4.78 9.48
CA ALA A 189 -9.31 -5.36 10.11
C ALA A 189 -9.23 -5.03 11.60
N SER A 190 -8.91 -6.05 12.39
CA SER A 190 -8.54 -5.95 13.81
C SER A 190 -7.03 -6.16 14.00
N ALA A 191 -6.52 -5.87 15.20
CA ALA A 191 -5.13 -6.19 15.53
C ALA A 191 -4.83 -7.69 15.48
N GLU A 192 -5.83 -8.56 15.66
CA GLU A 192 -5.67 -10.02 15.57
C GLU A 192 -5.41 -10.48 14.13
N ASP A 193 -5.97 -9.78 13.14
CA ASP A 193 -5.77 -10.10 11.72
C ASP A 193 -4.32 -9.91 11.28
N LEU A 194 -3.57 -9.04 11.98
CA LEU A 194 -2.14 -8.82 11.75
C LEU A 194 -1.26 -9.95 12.29
N ALA A 195 -1.80 -10.94 13.02
CA ALA A 195 -1.00 -11.97 13.69
C ALA A 195 -0.01 -12.68 12.75
N GLY A 196 -0.43 -12.99 11.51
CA GLY A 196 0.45 -13.61 10.51
C GLY A 196 1.62 -12.72 10.13
N VAL A 197 1.36 -11.43 9.87
CA VAL A 197 2.38 -10.42 9.55
C VAL A 197 3.32 -10.21 10.74
N LEU A 198 2.77 -10.04 11.95
CA LEU A 198 3.50 -9.77 13.18
C LEU A 198 4.36 -10.94 13.65
N SER A 199 3.98 -12.18 13.30
CA SER A 199 4.84 -13.35 13.50
C SER A 199 6.13 -13.27 12.65
N GLY A 200 6.04 -12.64 11.48
CA GLY A 200 7.12 -12.57 10.50
C GLY A 200 7.58 -13.94 9.96
N ALA A 201 6.79 -15.01 10.10
CA ALA A 201 7.18 -16.37 9.72
C ALA A 201 7.38 -16.51 8.20
N GLY A 202 6.45 -15.97 7.41
CA GLY A 202 6.54 -15.90 5.95
C GLY A 202 7.35 -14.71 5.41
N LEU A 203 7.86 -13.85 6.31
CA LEU A 203 8.48 -12.56 5.98
C LEU A 203 9.90 -12.42 6.58
N PRO A 204 10.85 -13.35 6.30
CA PRO A 204 12.17 -13.35 6.93
C PRO A 204 13.03 -12.13 6.59
N ALA A 205 12.84 -11.55 5.40
CA ALA A 205 13.59 -10.39 4.92
C ALA A 205 12.98 -9.04 5.32
N LEU A 206 11.84 -9.01 6.02
CA LEU A 206 11.14 -7.76 6.31
C LEU A 206 12.00 -6.84 7.18
N ARG A 207 12.16 -5.59 6.73
CA ARG A 207 12.87 -4.51 7.43
C ARG A 207 12.02 -3.26 7.61
N HIS A 208 11.00 -3.08 6.78
CA HIS A 208 10.06 -1.98 6.87
C HIS A 208 8.64 -2.55 7.00
N LEU A 209 7.96 -2.17 8.08
CA LEU A 209 6.54 -2.46 8.29
C LEU A 209 5.79 -1.16 8.56
N ALA A 210 4.83 -0.84 7.70
CA ALA A 210 3.81 0.17 7.97
C ALA A 210 2.47 -0.51 8.22
N ALA A 211 1.88 -0.25 9.40
CA ALA A 211 0.51 -0.60 9.76
C ALA A 211 -0.21 0.68 10.16
N CYS A 212 -0.33 1.58 9.18
CA CYS A 212 -0.67 2.99 9.35
C CYS A 212 -2.09 3.28 8.83
N ASN A 213 -2.48 4.55 8.87
CA ASN A 213 -3.81 5.02 8.52
C ASN A 213 -4.93 4.29 9.29
N ALA A 214 -4.70 3.90 10.55
CA ALA A 214 -5.55 2.95 11.26
C ALA A 214 -6.51 3.61 12.25
N GLU A 215 -7.82 3.32 12.15
CA GLU A 215 -8.82 3.66 13.19
C GLU A 215 -8.53 2.94 14.53
N ILE A 216 -7.85 1.80 14.45
CA ILE A 216 -7.48 0.93 15.57
C ILE A 216 -6.01 1.10 16.01
N ALA A 217 -5.42 2.28 15.81
CA ALA A 217 -3.98 2.51 15.99
C ALA A 217 -3.43 2.08 17.35
N ASP A 218 -4.16 2.30 18.46
CA ASP A 218 -3.73 1.89 19.79
C ASP A 218 -3.63 0.36 19.95
N ALA A 219 -4.59 -0.38 19.38
CA ALA A 219 -4.58 -1.84 19.40
C ALA A 219 -3.44 -2.39 18.52
N VAL A 220 -3.16 -1.75 17.38
CA VAL A 220 -2.03 -2.08 16.51
C VAL A 220 -0.71 -1.83 17.24
N ALA A 221 -0.55 -0.67 17.89
CA ALA A 221 0.64 -0.33 18.66
C ALA A 221 0.90 -1.37 19.76
N ALA A 222 -0.14 -1.79 20.50
CA ALA A 222 -0.04 -2.82 21.52
C ALA A 222 0.37 -4.20 20.95
N ALA A 223 -0.18 -4.58 19.79
CA ALA A 223 0.17 -5.85 19.14
C ALA A 223 1.63 -5.83 18.63
N VAL A 224 2.05 -4.72 18.01
CA VAL A 224 3.42 -4.51 17.53
C VAL A 224 4.42 -4.50 18.69
N ALA A 225 4.06 -3.92 19.83
CA ALA A 225 4.92 -3.80 21.02
C ALA A 225 5.50 -5.13 21.52
N THR A 226 4.94 -6.28 21.13
CA THR A 226 5.43 -7.61 21.53
C THR A 226 5.67 -8.55 20.33
N ALA A 227 5.58 -8.04 19.10
CA ALA A 227 5.58 -8.85 17.90
C ALA A 227 6.96 -9.42 17.55
N PRO A 228 7.08 -10.73 17.23
CA PRO A 228 8.33 -11.37 16.83
C PRO A 228 9.04 -10.79 15.59
N VAL A 229 8.31 -10.07 14.74
CA VAL A 229 8.89 -9.38 13.57
C VAL A 229 9.62 -8.09 13.97
N VAL A 230 9.35 -7.48 15.12
CA VAL A 230 9.91 -6.15 15.43
C VAL A 230 11.42 -6.12 15.63
N PRO A 231 12.10 -7.13 16.24
CA PRO A 231 13.55 -7.10 16.42
C PRO A 231 14.39 -7.04 15.13
N ARG A 232 13.79 -7.37 13.96
CA ARG A 232 14.47 -7.29 12.65
C ARG A 232 14.12 -6.03 11.86
N LEU A 233 13.12 -5.25 12.30
CA LEU A 233 12.73 -4.04 11.60
C LEU A 233 13.82 -2.97 11.74
N GLU A 234 13.97 -2.19 10.67
CA GLU A 234 14.73 -0.95 10.62
C GLU A 234 13.77 0.25 10.62
N VAL A 235 12.58 0.08 10.05
CA VAL A 235 11.52 1.10 10.03
C VAL A 235 10.21 0.49 10.52
N LEU A 236 9.60 1.16 11.49
CA LEU A 236 8.24 0.92 11.92
C LEU A 236 7.43 2.19 11.68
N ASP A 237 6.30 2.05 11.00
CA ASP A 237 5.39 3.14 10.67
C ASP A 237 3.99 2.81 11.21
N LEU A 238 3.51 3.64 12.14
CA LEU A 238 2.18 3.60 12.75
C LEU A 238 1.47 4.96 12.56
N SER A 239 1.83 5.70 11.52
CA SER A 239 1.38 7.06 11.26
C SER A 239 -0.04 7.11 10.70
N MET A 240 -0.54 8.32 10.40
CA MET A 240 -1.83 8.57 9.71
C MET A 240 -3.07 8.05 10.46
N GLY A 241 -2.90 7.59 11.69
CA GLY A 241 -3.91 6.88 12.46
C GLY A 241 -4.46 7.68 13.63
N THR A 242 -5.24 6.99 14.46
CA THR A 242 -5.86 7.53 15.66
C THR A 242 -5.03 7.26 16.92
N LEU A 243 -3.69 7.24 16.81
CA LEU A 243 -2.80 6.84 17.91
C LEU A 243 -2.92 7.81 19.09
N THR A 244 -3.25 7.29 20.26
CA THR A 244 -3.39 8.06 21.50
C THR A 244 -2.32 7.70 22.53
N GLU A 245 -2.42 8.36 23.68
CA GLU A 245 -1.68 8.06 24.89
C GLU A 245 -1.66 6.56 25.24
N GLU A 246 -2.75 5.84 24.99
CA GLU A 246 -2.86 4.42 25.31
C GLU A 246 -1.93 3.58 24.43
N GLY A 247 -1.96 3.79 23.12
CA GLY A 247 -1.10 3.10 22.16
C GLY A 247 0.37 3.44 22.35
N ALA A 248 0.71 4.72 22.58
CA ALA A 248 2.08 5.13 22.85
C ALA A 248 2.64 4.47 24.12
N LYS A 249 1.85 4.42 25.21
CA LYS A 249 2.25 3.73 26.45
C LYS A 249 2.44 2.24 26.22
N ALA A 250 1.54 1.60 25.47
CA ALA A 250 1.66 0.18 25.15
C ALA A 250 2.94 -0.08 24.33
N LEU A 251 3.23 0.76 23.35
CA LEU A 251 4.43 0.67 22.51
C LEU A 251 5.72 0.79 23.36
N LEU A 252 5.78 1.77 24.27
CA LEU A 252 6.94 2.00 25.14
C LEU A 252 7.10 0.94 26.24
N ALA A 253 6.02 0.29 26.66
CA ALA A 253 6.04 -0.79 27.64
C ALA A 253 6.43 -2.15 27.03
N GLY A 254 6.48 -2.24 25.69
CA GLY A 254 6.83 -3.44 24.95
C GLY A 254 8.33 -3.73 24.91
N GLN A 255 8.74 -4.44 23.86
CA GLN A 255 10.15 -4.68 23.59
C GLN A 255 10.86 -3.38 23.17
N PRO A 256 12.19 -3.26 23.40
CA PRO A 256 12.95 -2.09 22.98
C PRO A 256 12.85 -1.85 21.48
N LEU A 257 12.64 -0.58 21.10
CA LEU A 257 12.64 -0.11 19.71
C LEU A 257 13.90 0.71 19.38
N THR A 258 14.88 0.75 20.27
CA THR A 258 16.11 1.56 20.14
C THR A 258 17.02 1.11 19.00
N HIS A 259 16.78 -0.06 18.41
CA HIS A 259 17.48 -0.56 17.22
C HIS A 259 16.89 -0.01 15.91
N LEU A 260 15.68 0.56 15.92
CA LEU A 260 15.07 1.11 14.72
C LEU A 260 15.90 2.28 14.19
N ALA A 261 16.02 2.36 12.86
CA ALA A 261 16.52 3.56 12.22
C ALA A 261 15.46 4.68 12.22
N ARG A 262 14.17 4.29 12.06
CA ARG A 262 13.03 5.23 12.07
C ARG A 262 11.81 4.62 12.75
N LEU A 263 11.15 5.45 13.57
CA LEU A 263 9.78 5.23 14.04
C LEU A 263 8.94 6.39 13.50
N ASP A 264 7.94 6.09 12.68
CA ASP A 264 7.03 7.09 12.14
C ASP A 264 5.69 7.06 12.86
N LEU A 265 5.35 8.16 13.51
CA LEU A 265 4.08 8.41 14.19
C LEU A 265 3.46 9.72 13.70
N HIS A 266 3.79 10.23 12.50
CA HIS A 266 3.15 11.48 12.02
C HIS A 266 1.63 11.33 11.93
N HIS A 267 0.90 12.43 12.07
CA HIS A 267 -0.56 12.40 12.16
C HIS A 267 -1.05 11.49 13.30
N HIS A 268 -1.00 12.02 14.52
CA HIS A 268 -1.29 11.32 15.78
C HIS A 268 -2.03 12.21 16.79
N TYR A 269 -2.56 11.64 17.85
CA TYR A 269 -3.32 12.34 18.91
C TYR A 269 -2.59 12.27 20.27
N LEU A 270 -1.26 12.42 20.26
CA LEU A 270 -0.45 12.41 21.47
C LEU A 270 -0.34 13.82 22.04
N SER A 271 -0.33 13.94 23.36
CA SER A 271 0.07 15.18 24.01
C SER A 271 1.55 15.49 23.75
N GLU A 272 1.94 16.76 23.89
CA GLU A 272 3.34 17.17 23.83
C GLU A 272 4.21 16.41 24.85
N GLU A 273 3.66 16.12 26.05
CA GLU A 273 4.34 15.38 27.11
C GLU A 273 4.63 13.93 26.69
N MET A 274 3.65 13.26 26.09
CA MET A 274 3.83 11.90 25.60
C MET A 274 4.76 11.85 24.40
N ALA A 275 4.61 12.77 23.44
CA ALA A 275 5.51 12.90 22.30
C ALA A 275 6.98 13.07 22.76
N ALA A 276 7.23 13.95 23.74
CA ALA A 276 8.55 14.11 24.35
C ALA A 276 9.04 12.83 25.05
N SER A 277 8.14 12.11 25.73
CA SER A 277 8.45 10.84 26.39
C SER A 277 8.85 9.75 25.39
N VAL A 278 8.17 9.65 24.23
CA VAL A 278 8.52 8.72 23.15
C VAL A 278 9.93 9.00 22.64
N VAL A 279 10.27 10.26 22.34
CA VAL A 279 11.60 10.64 21.88
C VAL A 279 12.67 10.32 22.93
N ALA A 280 12.40 10.64 24.20
CA ALA A 280 13.34 10.38 25.29
C ALA A 280 13.60 8.89 25.51
N ALA A 281 12.59 8.04 25.29
CA ALA A 281 12.70 6.59 25.43
C ALA A 281 13.47 5.92 24.27
N LEU A 282 13.64 6.60 23.13
CA LEU A 282 14.19 6.04 21.90
C LEU A 282 15.45 6.77 21.41
N PRO A 283 16.52 6.83 22.23
CA PRO A 283 17.75 7.52 21.85
C PRO A 283 18.38 6.89 20.59
N GLY A 284 18.69 7.72 19.59
CA GLY A 284 19.32 7.29 18.33
C GLY A 284 18.34 6.89 17.23
N VAL A 285 17.05 6.74 17.54
CA VAL A 285 15.99 6.49 16.56
C VAL A 285 15.53 7.81 15.95
N ARG A 286 15.35 7.87 14.63
CA ARG A 286 14.63 9.00 14.02
C ARG A 286 13.14 8.84 14.28
N VAL A 287 12.62 9.56 15.27
CA VAL A 287 11.18 9.59 15.56
C VAL A 287 10.53 10.72 14.78
N ASP A 288 9.52 10.40 13.97
CA ASP A 288 8.66 11.38 13.32
C ASP A 288 7.35 11.51 14.11
N LEU A 289 7.06 12.74 14.53
CA LEU A 289 5.89 13.15 15.34
C LEU A 289 5.29 14.43 14.74
N ALA A 290 5.44 14.61 13.43
CA ALA A 290 4.83 15.73 12.73
C ALA A 290 3.30 15.62 12.73
N ASP A 291 2.63 16.76 12.53
CA ASP A 291 1.18 16.82 12.33
C ASP A 291 0.35 16.27 13.50
N ALA A 292 0.64 16.74 14.72
CA ALA A 292 -0.18 16.41 15.89
C ALA A 292 -1.63 16.93 15.73
N GLN A 293 -2.60 16.05 15.93
CA GLN A 293 -4.03 16.29 15.79
C GLN A 293 -4.70 16.52 17.15
N ILE A 294 -5.84 17.21 17.11
CA ILE A 294 -6.75 17.38 18.24
C ILE A 294 -8.05 16.67 17.90
N ALA A 295 -8.56 15.85 18.83
CA ALA A 295 -9.82 15.15 18.63
C ALA A 295 -10.98 16.15 18.56
N ASP A 296 -11.91 15.90 17.66
CA ASP A 296 -13.14 16.69 17.58
C ASP A 296 -14.05 16.30 18.75
N GLU A 297 -14.60 17.29 19.46
CA GLU A 297 -15.57 17.05 20.53
C GLU A 297 -16.97 17.46 20.07
N HIS A 298 -17.89 16.50 20.05
CA HIS A 298 -19.32 16.75 19.81
C HIS A 298 -20.15 16.03 20.89
N ASP A 299 -20.96 16.80 21.62
CA ASP A 299 -21.80 16.31 22.71
C ASP A 299 -21.03 15.52 23.79
N GLY A 300 -19.78 15.93 24.08
CA GLY A 300 -18.90 15.27 25.05
C GLY A 300 -18.30 13.95 24.57
N THR A 301 -18.50 13.59 23.30
CA THR A 301 -17.85 12.45 22.64
C THR A 301 -16.68 12.96 21.81
N LEU A 302 -15.52 12.31 21.96
CA LEU A 302 -14.33 12.60 21.17
C LEU A 302 -14.34 11.76 19.88
N TYR A 303 -14.03 12.40 18.76
CA TYR A 303 -13.93 11.80 17.45
C TYR A 303 -12.52 11.94 16.92
N TYR A 304 -12.00 10.82 16.43
CA TYR A 304 -10.65 10.70 15.88
C TYR A 304 -10.76 10.27 14.42
N TYR A 305 -9.91 10.85 13.58
CA TYR A 305 -9.92 10.63 12.15
C TYR A 305 -8.54 10.13 11.71
N THR A 306 -8.54 9.33 10.65
CA THR A 306 -7.33 8.94 9.95
C THR A 306 -7.01 9.99 8.89
N GLU A 307 -5.75 10.11 8.47
CA GLU A 307 -5.36 11.14 7.48
C GLU A 307 -5.99 10.89 6.10
N VAL A 308 -6.18 9.61 5.76
CA VAL A 308 -6.76 9.17 4.49
C VAL A 308 -8.03 8.36 4.76
N GLY A 309 -9.08 8.68 4.00
CA GLY A 309 -10.39 8.05 4.09
C GLY A 309 -11.05 7.94 2.73
N GLU A 310 -11.58 9.08 2.26
CA GLU A 310 -12.02 9.32 0.88
C GLU A 310 -10.86 9.84 0.01
#